data_AF-A0A4Y2JMC4-F1
#
_entry.id   AF-A0A4Y2JMC4-F1
#
_cell.length_a   1.000
_cell.length_b   1.000
_cell.length_c   1.000
_cell.angle_alpha   90.00
_cell.angle_beta   90.00
_cell.angle_gamma   90.00
#
_symmetry.space_group_name_H-M   'P 1'
#
loop_
_entity.id
_entity.type
_entity.pdbx_description
1 polymer ?
#
loop_
_entity_poly.entity_id
_entity_poly.type
_entity_poly.pdbx_seq_one_letter_code
_entity_poly.pdbx_strand_id
1 'polypeptide(L)'
;MATKFSRSKTDIYLIGSTITELTGSKLPSIGMALGLFLHHHIELNKTIRESSTTTIEEIKFWQKARIPVQELINCQPKLEKLFEQWRLLKKNKTRSTLTQKSKEVEFVSKLNNIFDIAHANALNMIKISQDKEFLLAQLEKGRRGSMLDEKKCEEVEATAQLVSSDESDEFEQEEQASFTVKEVDMPKGNKKRMKVMTPYLAAALDRTKVEDCKAVFVVAEMARSLDYEVVKLL
;
A
#
# COMPACT_ATOMS: atom_id res chain seq x y z
N MET A 1 -1.55 19.89 -38.75
CA MET A 1 -1.40 18.46 -39.12
C MET A 1 -2.07 17.63 -38.05
N ALA A 2 -2.90 16.64 -38.40
CA ALA A 2 -3.67 15.87 -37.42
C ALA A 2 -2.79 14.81 -36.74
N THR A 3 -2.54 14.98 -35.44
CA THR A 3 -1.90 13.96 -34.61
C THR A 3 -2.87 12.80 -34.38
N LYS A 4 -2.53 11.64 -34.96
CA LYS A 4 -3.34 10.42 -34.84
C LYS A 4 -3.29 9.93 -33.39
N PHE A 5 -4.39 10.03 -32.64
CA PHE A 5 -4.57 9.25 -31.42
C PHE A 5 -4.64 7.77 -31.81
N SER A 6 -3.56 7.02 -31.57
CA SER A 6 -3.49 5.59 -31.94
C SER A 6 -3.34 4.70 -30.72
N ARG A 7 -4.34 3.80 -30.57
CA ARG A 7 -4.58 2.83 -29.48
C ARG A 7 -5.15 3.42 -28.19
N SER A 8 -6.31 2.87 -27.83
CA SER A 8 -7.02 3.11 -26.58
C SER A 8 -6.14 2.80 -25.38
N LYS A 9 -6.14 3.67 -24.37
CA LYS A 9 -5.54 3.40 -23.05
C LYS A 9 -5.92 1.99 -22.58
N THR A 10 -4.92 1.13 -22.40
CA THR A 10 -5.13 -0.20 -21.82
C THR A 10 -5.56 0.00 -20.36
N ASP A 11 -6.82 -0.29 -20.04
CA ASP A 11 -7.30 -0.20 -18.65
C ASP A 11 -6.65 -1.32 -17.82
N ILE A 12 -5.76 -0.91 -16.93
CA ILE A 12 -5.01 -1.80 -16.06
C ILE A 12 -5.67 -1.77 -14.69
N TYR A 13 -6.25 -2.90 -14.28
CA TYR A 13 -6.84 -3.11 -12.96
C TYR A 13 -6.07 -2.42 -11.81
N LEU A 14 -6.76 -1.57 -11.04
CA LEU A 14 -6.26 -0.70 -9.95
C LEU A 14 -5.29 0.45 -10.35
N ILE A 15 -4.78 0.49 -11.58
CA ILE A 15 -3.79 1.47 -12.06
C ILE A 15 -4.39 2.41 -13.13
N GLY A 16 -5.44 1.97 -13.83
CA GLY A 16 -6.24 2.73 -14.79
C GLY A 16 -5.62 2.91 -16.18
N SER A 17 -4.29 3.08 -16.30
CA SER A 17 -3.64 3.25 -17.61
C SER A 17 -2.15 2.92 -17.59
N THR A 18 -1.63 2.41 -18.71
CA THR A 18 -0.19 2.50 -19.02
C THR A 18 0.23 3.95 -19.24
N ILE A 19 1.51 4.22 -18.98
CA ILE A 19 2.15 5.53 -19.22
C ILE A 19 3.37 5.27 -20.10
N THR A 20 3.49 6.00 -21.21
CA THR A 20 4.61 5.86 -22.16
C THR A 20 5.83 6.67 -21.73
N GLU A 21 5.62 7.83 -21.11
CA GLU A 21 6.67 8.77 -20.71
C GLU A 21 6.33 9.44 -19.36
N LEU A 22 7.34 9.66 -18.52
CA LEU A 22 7.20 10.38 -17.26
C LEU A 22 7.28 11.89 -17.50
N THR A 23 6.12 12.55 -17.49
CA THR A 23 6.01 14.02 -17.58
C THR A 23 5.52 14.59 -16.25
N GLY A 24 6.14 15.68 -15.78
CA GLY A 24 5.75 16.39 -14.55
C GLY A 24 6.87 17.24 -13.97
N SER A 25 6.60 17.88 -12.82
CA SER A 25 7.57 18.66 -12.02
C SER A 25 7.84 18.05 -10.63
N LYS A 26 7.19 16.94 -10.28
CA LYS A 26 7.32 16.23 -9.00
C LYS A 26 8.10 14.93 -9.18
N LEU A 27 8.56 14.33 -8.09
CA LEU A 27 9.17 13.00 -8.14
C LEU A 27 8.14 11.92 -8.54
N PRO A 28 8.54 10.88 -9.30
CA PRO A 28 7.62 9.84 -9.76
C PRO A 28 6.91 9.13 -8.62
N SER A 29 5.60 8.93 -8.75
CA SER A 29 4.86 8.07 -7.83
C SER A 29 5.08 6.59 -8.12
N ILE A 30 4.74 5.74 -7.15
CA ILE A 30 4.67 4.29 -7.31
C ILE A 30 3.74 3.93 -8.48
N GLY A 31 2.58 4.59 -8.61
CA GLY A 31 1.67 4.40 -9.74
C GLY A 31 2.28 4.79 -11.09
N MET A 32 3.08 5.86 -11.16
CA MET A 32 3.75 6.29 -12.39
C MET A 32 4.87 5.32 -12.79
N ALA A 33 5.72 4.91 -11.85
CA ALA A 33 6.79 3.94 -12.10
C ALA A 33 6.23 2.57 -12.52
N LEU A 34 5.17 2.10 -11.86
CA LEU A 34 4.51 0.84 -12.22
C LEU A 34 3.75 0.94 -13.55
N GLY A 35 3.14 2.09 -13.87
CA GLY A 35 2.49 2.34 -15.16
C GLY A 35 3.45 2.30 -16.35
N LEU A 36 4.66 2.85 -16.18
CA LEU A 36 5.74 2.79 -17.17
C LEU A 36 6.33 1.37 -17.29
N PHE A 37 6.55 0.68 -16.16
CA PHE A 37 6.95 -0.73 -16.16
C PHE A 37 5.95 -1.61 -16.93
N LEU A 38 4.65 -1.40 -16.72
CA LEU A 38 3.61 -2.20 -17.37
C LEU A 38 3.48 -1.89 -18.87
N HIS A 39 3.79 -0.68 -19.33
CA HIS A 39 3.97 -0.38 -20.76
C HIS A 39 5.09 -1.25 -21.35
N HIS A 40 6.26 -1.29 -20.72
CA HIS A 40 7.39 -2.12 -21.17
C HIS A 40 7.10 -3.62 -21.17
N HIS A 41 6.45 -4.12 -20.12
CA HIS A 41 6.19 -5.55 -19.98
C HIS A 41 5.01 -6.04 -20.83
N ILE A 42 3.93 -5.26 -20.95
CA ILE A 42 2.70 -5.67 -21.67
C ILE A 42 2.72 -5.25 -23.14
N GLU A 43 3.15 -4.03 -23.45
CA GLU A 43 3.06 -3.48 -24.82
C GLU A 43 4.33 -3.76 -25.63
N LEU A 44 5.50 -3.70 -25.01
CA LEU A 44 6.79 -4.05 -25.66
C LEU A 44 7.22 -5.52 -25.45
N ASN A 45 6.45 -6.31 -24.69
CA ASN A 45 6.73 -7.72 -24.37
C ASN A 45 8.14 -8.00 -23.80
N LYS A 46 8.78 -7.01 -23.16
CA LYS A 46 10.08 -7.18 -22.49
C LYS A 46 9.95 -8.13 -21.30
N THR A 47 11.05 -8.80 -20.92
CA THR A 47 11.08 -9.58 -19.67
C THR A 47 10.86 -8.67 -18.46
N ILE A 48 10.46 -9.26 -17.32
CA ILE A 48 10.31 -8.51 -16.05
C ILE A 48 11.62 -7.78 -15.71
N ARG A 49 12.77 -8.43 -15.90
CA ARG A 49 14.08 -7.88 -15.56
C ARG A 49 14.45 -6.68 -16.44
N GLU A 50 14.32 -6.81 -17.75
CA GLU A 50 14.58 -5.73 -18.71
C GLU A 50 13.60 -4.57 -18.52
N SER A 51 12.32 -4.86 -18.29
CA SER A 51 11.29 -3.85 -18.02
C SER A 51 11.65 -3.04 -16.77
N SER A 52 12.13 -3.69 -15.71
CA SER A 52 12.62 -3.01 -14.50
C SER A 52 13.81 -2.10 -14.81
N THR A 53 14.82 -2.60 -15.53
CA THR A 53 16.02 -1.83 -15.89
C THR A 53 15.66 -0.59 -16.72
N THR A 54 14.95 -0.75 -17.84
CA THR A 54 14.52 0.37 -18.69
C THR A 54 13.72 1.41 -17.89
N THR A 55 12.79 0.97 -17.05
CA THR A 55 11.96 1.88 -16.25
C THR A 55 12.79 2.71 -15.28
N ILE A 56 13.83 2.14 -14.65
CA ILE A 56 14.68 2.87 -13.68
C ILE A 56 15.64 3.82 -14.41
N GLU A 57 16.17 3.44 -15.58
CA GLU A 57 17.01 4.29 -16.43
C GLU A 57 16.24 5.50 -17.00
N GLU A 58 14.93 5.34 -17.25
CA GLU A 58 14.04 6.41 -17.70
C GLU A 58 13.60 7.36 -16.56
N ILE A 59 13.75 6.98 -15.29
CA ILE A 59 13.44 7.79 -14.09
C ILE A 59 14.54 8.86 -13.85
N LYS A 60 14.77 9.72 -14.84
CA LYS A 60 15.75 10.83 -14.84
C LYS A 60 15.42 11.97 -13.86
N PHE A 61 14.26 11.92 -13.20
CA PHE A 61 13.75 12.96 -12.29
C PHE A 61 14.64 13.19 -11.06
N TRP A 62 15.22 12.14 -10.50
CA TRP A 62 16.05 12.25 -9.29
C TRP A 62 17.39 12.93 -9.58
N GLN A 63 17.97 12.64 -10.75
CA GLN A 63 19.17 13.34 -11.24
C GLN A 63 18.90 14.82 -11.52
N LYS A 64 17.74 15.17 -12.09
CA LYS A 64 17.31 16.58 -12.26
C LYS A 64 17.19 17.31 -10.93
N ALA A 65 16.65 16.65 -9.91
CA ALA A 65 16.55 17.17 -8.54
C ALA A 65 17.88 17.11 -7.75
N ARG A 66 19.01 16.74 -8.37
CA ARG A 66 20.34 16.61 -7.74
C ARG A 66 20.41 15.63 -6.56
N ILE A 67 19.40 14.76 -6.40
CA ILE A 67 19.34 13.77 -5.33
C ILE A 67 20.19 12.54 -5.73
N PRO A 68 21.12 12.08 -4.88
CA PRO A 68 21.88 10.86 -5.16
C PRO A 68 20.97 9.63 -5.15
N VAL A 69 21.11 8.78 -6.16
CA VAL A 69 20.26 7.61 -6.42
C VAL A 69 20.98 6.33 -5.99
N GLN A 70 20.24 5.31 -5.58
CA GLN A 70 20.78 3.95 -5.37
C GLN A 70 21.16 3.29 -6.71
N GLU A 71 22.10 2.35 -6.66
CA GLU A 71 22.43 1.51 -7.81
C GLU A 71 21.21 0.74 -8.35
N LEU A 72 21.19 0.48 -9.66
CA LEU A 72 20.10 -0.23 -10.35
C LEU A 72 19.72 -1.55 -9.67
N ILE A 73 20.73 -2.30 -9.19
CA ILE A 73 20.58 -3.60 -8.52
C ILE A 73 19.71 -3.50 -7.26
N ASN A 74 19.75 -2.37 -6.55
CA ASN A 74 18.97 -2.10 -5.35
C ASN A 74 17.57 -1.52 -5.67
N CYS A 75 17.43 -0.83 -6.80
CA CYS A 75 16.18 -0.24 -7.27
C CYS A 75 15.24 -1.27 -7.94
N GLN A 76 15.79 -2.19 -8.75
CA GLN A 76 15.06 -3.26 -9.44
C GLN A 76 14.12 -4.07 -8.52
N PRO A 77 14.59 -4.67 -7.40
CA PRO A 77 13.73 -5.50 -6.55
C PRO A 77 12.59 -4.73 -5.88
N LYS A 78 12.71 -3.40 -5.69
CA LYS A 78 11.60 -2.56 -5.20
C LYS A 78 10.44 -2.56 -6.21
N LEU A 79 10.74 -2.39 -7.50
CA LEU A 79 9.76 -2.36 -8.58
C LEU A 79 9.19 -3.75 -8.88
N GLU A 80 10.04 -4.78 -8.94
CA GLU A 80 9.63 -6.18 -9.13
C GLU A 80 8.68 -6.66 -8.02
N LYS A 81 8.94 -6.28 -6.75
CA LYS A 81 8.07 -6.58 -5.60
C LYS A 81 6.71 -5.86 -5.68
N LEU A 82 6.67 -4.61 -6.13
CA LEU A 82 5.42 -3.87 -6.37
C LEU A 82 4.60 -4.51 -7.50
N PHE A 83 5.25 -4.93 -8.58
CA PHE A 83 4.61 -5.65 -9.66
C PHE A 83 4.01 -6.99 -9.21
N GLU A 84 4.75 -7.79 -8.44
CA GLU A 84 4.21 -9.08 -7.95
C GLU A 84 3.06 -8.87 -6.94
N GLN A 85 3.12 -7.86 -6.07
CA GLN A 85 1.99 -7.48 -5.23
C GLN A 85 0.74 -7.14 -6.05
N TRP A 86 0.89 -6.31 -7.08
CA TRP A 86 -0.19 -5.98 -8.01
C TRP A 86 -0.72 -7.21 -8.77
N ARG A 87 0.17 -8.07 -9.25
CA ARG A 87 -0.16 -9.31 -9.98
C ARG A 87 -0.99 -10.26 -9.11
N LEU A 88 -0.63 -10.41 -7.83
CA LEU A 88 -1.38 -11.21 -6.86
C LEU A 88 -2.77 -10.62 -6.58
N LEU A 89 -2.92 -9.30 -6.51
CA LEU A 89 -4.24 -8.65 -6.42
C LEU A 89 -5.07 -8.90 -7.68
N LYS A 90 -4.48 -8.67 -8.87
CA LYS A 90 -5.13 -8.93 -10.18
C LYS A 90 -5.59 -10.38 -10.33
N LYS A 91 -4.84 -11.35 -9.80
CA LYS A 91 -5.24 -12.77 -9.79
C LYS A 91 -6.46 -13.04 -8.91
N ASN A 92 -6.65 -12.27 -7.84
CA ASN A 92 -7.75 -12.43 -6.88
C ASN A 92 -8.92 -11.47 -7.12
N LYS A 93 -8.95 -10.68 -8.21
CA LYS A 93 -9.96 -9.66 -8.52
C LYS A 93 -11.44 -10.11 -8.47
N THR A 94 -11.70 -11.41 -8.55
CA THR A 94 -13.06 -12.00 -8.47
C THR A 94 -13.50 -12.33 -7.04
N ARG A 95 -12.58 -12.32 -6.07
CA ARG A 95 -12.85 -12.65 -4.66
C ARG A 95 -13.28 -11.39 -3.91
N SER A 96 -14.57 -11.24 -3.70
CA SER A 96 -15.20 -10.08 -3.04
C SER A 96 -15.04 -10.04 -1.50
N THR A 97 -14.02 -10.70 -0.92
CA THR A 97 -13.82 -10.78 0.53
C THR A 97 -13.36 -9.45 1.13
N LEU A 98 -13.73 -9.20 2.40
CA LEU A 98 -13.33 -7.98 3.12
C LEU A 98 -11.80 -7.80 3.16
N THR A 99 -11.06 -8.88 3.43
CA THR A 99 -9.59 -8.88 3.43
C THR A 99 -8.99 -8.51 2.06
N GLN A 100 -9.62 -8.95 0.96
CA GLN A 100 -9.16 -8.63 -0.39
C GLN A 100 -9.41 -7.15 -0.70
N LYS A 101 -10.61 -6.63 -0.40
CA LYS A 101 -10.93 -5.20 -0.53
C LYS A 101 -10.00 -4.30 0.28
N SER A 102 -9.67 -4.68 1.53
CA SER A 102 -8.70 -3.93 2.36
C SER A 102 -7.34 -3.82 1.68
N LYS A 103 -6.82 -4.93 1.13
CA LYS A 103 -5.53 -4.96 0.43
C LYS A 103 -5.55 -4.14 -0.87
N GLU A 104 -6.67 -4.12 -1.58
CA GLU A 104 -6.84 -3.28 -2.78
C GLU A 104 -6.83 -1.79 -2.42
N VAL A 105 -7.57 -1.39 -1.38
CA VAL A 105 -7.59 0.00 -0.88
C VAL A 105 -6.19 0.43 -0.41
N GLU A 106 -5.52 -0.40 0.41
CA GLU A 106 -4.15 -0.14 0.85
C GLU A 106 -3.17 -0.01 -0.33
N PHE A 107 -3.32 -0.84 -1.37
CA PHE A 107 -2.46 -0.80 -2.54
C PHE A 107 -2.70 0.50 -3.34
N VAL A 108 -3.96 0.86 -3.61
CA VAL A 108 -4.32 2.11 -4.28
C VAL A 108 -3.85 3.33 -3.48
N SER A 109 -3.95 3.32 -2.15
CA SER A 109 -3.36 4.37 -1.31
C SER A 109 -1.84 4.48 -1.48
N LYS A 110 -1.13 3.34 -1.58
CA LYS A 110 0.33 3.30 -1.82
C LYS A 110 0.72 3.79 -3.22
N LEU A 111 -0.13 3.65 -4.24
CA LEU A 111 0.17 4.14 -5.61
C LEU A 111 0.44 5.67 -5.66
N ASN A 112 -0.15 6.43 -4.73
CA ASN A 112 0.04 7.87 -4.62
C ASN A 112 1.32 8.29 -3.88
N ASN A 113 2.03 7.36 -3.24
CA ASN A 113 3.32 7.62 -2.60
C ASN A 113 4.45 7.68 -3.64
N ILE A 114 5.62 8.17 -3.23
CA ILE A 114 6.80 8.25 -4.09
C ILE A 114 7.43 6.88 -4.29
N PHE A 115 7.90 6.62 -5.51
CA PHE A 115 8.78 5.49 -5.79
C PHE A 115 10.22 5.84 -5.38
N ASP A 116 10.52 5.67 -4.09
CA ASP A 116 11.79 6.09 -3.51
C ASP A 116 12.97 5.23 -3.99
N ILE A 117 13.88 5.87 -4.72
CA ILE A 117 15.16 5.34 -5.17
C ILE A 117 16.34 6.19 -4.68
N ALA A 118 16.13 7.12 -3.74
CA ALA A 118 17.19 7.90 -3.14
C ALA A 118 18.20 6.99 -2.42
N HIS A 119 19.47 7.38 -2.43
CA HIS A 119 20.51 6.72 -1.65
C HIS A 119 20.13 6.70 -0.16
N ALA A 120 20.48 5.64 0.57
CA ALA A 120 20.10 5.51 1.99
C ALA A 120 20.59 6.69 2.84
N ASN A 121 21.75 7.25 2.47
CA ASN A 121 22.35 8.42 3.11
C ASN A 121 22.10 9.73 2.32
N ALA A 122 21.07 9.80 1.46
CA ALA A 122 20.86 10.94 0.56
C ALA A 122 20.77 12.29 1.29
N LEU A 123 20.05 12.36 2.41
CA LEU A 123 19.93 13.57 3.23
C LEU A 123 21.29 14.09 3.75
N ASN A 124 22.28 13.22 3.93
CA ASN A 124 23.64 13.58 4.35
C ASN A 124 24.54 13.95 3.17
N MET A 125 24.33 13.31 2.00
CA MET A 125 25.10 13.54 0.78
C MET A 125 24.69 14.82 0.03
N ILE A 126 23.42 15.20 0.11
CA ILE A 126 22.92 16.45 -0.45
C ILE A 126 23.57 17.62 0.34
N LYS A 127 24.14 18.59 -0.39
CA LYS A 127 24.79 19.77 0.21
C LYS A 127 23.86 20.99 0.34
N ILE A 128 22.88 21.10 -0.56
CA ILE A 128 21.95 22.23 -0.65
C ILE A 128 20.75 21.95 0.26
N SER A 129 20.40 22.89 1.16
CA SER A 129 19.25 22.72 2.08
C SER A 129 17.93 22.57 1.33
N GLN A 130 17.68 23.42 0.34
CA GLN A 130 16.49 23.41 -0.52
C GLN A 130 16.24 22.03 -1.17
N ASP A 131 17.29 21.33 -1.62
CA ASP A 131 17.15 19.99 -2.21
C ASP A 131 16.75 18.92 -1.16
N LYS A 132 17.15 19.11 0.12
CA LYS A 132 16.72 18.25 1.24
C LYS A 132 15.26 18.53 1.62
N GLU A 133 14.91 19.81 1.76
CA GLU A 133 13.55 20.26 2.06
C GLU A 133 12.58 19.78 0.97
N PHE A 134 12.97 19.87 -0.31
CA PHE A 134 12.22 19.32 -1.42
C PHE A 134 12.01 17.80 -1.26
N LEU A 135 13.06 17.02 -0.99
CA LEU A 135 12.93 15.58 -0.76
C LEU A 135 12.00 15.25 0.42
N LEU A 136 12.10 16.00 1.52
CA LEU A 136 11.23 15.80 2.70
C LEU A 136 9.76 16.14 2.39
N ALA A 137 9.48 17.32 1.80
CA ALA A 137 8.13 17.73 1.41
C ALA A 137 7.50 16.79 0.37
N GLN A 138 8.32 16.21 -0.50
CA GLN A 138 7.93 15.17 -1.43
C GLN A 138 7.57 13.84 -0.71
N LEU A 139 8.35 13.42 0.30
CA LEU A 139 8.09 12.19 1.07
C LEU A 139 6.82 12.24 1.94
N GLU A 140 6.34 13.43 2.30
CA GLU A 140 5.10 13.61 3.07
C GLU A 140 3.85 13.10 2.34
N LYS A 141 2.82 12.74 3.13
CA LYS A 141 1.49 12.42 2.61
C LYS A 141 0.93 13.63 1.83
N GLY A 142 0.75 13.45 0.52
CA GLY A 142 0.28 14.49 -0.40
C GLY A 142 1.34 15.02 -1.38
N ARG A 143 2.62 14.68 -1.19
CA ARG A 143 3.74 15.06 -2.07
C ARG A 143 3.78 16.58 -2.34
N ARG A 144 4.06 17.37 -1.30
CA ARG A 144 4.11 18.84 -1.35
C ARG A 144 5.40 19.33 -2.04
N GLY A 145 5.33 20.50 -2.67
CA GLY A 145 6.42 21.05 -3.49
C GLY A 145 6.51 20.49 -4.92
N SER A 146 7.27 21.18 -5.75
CA SER A 146 7.52 20.93 -7.18
C SER A 146 8.91 21.49 -7.53
N MET A 147 9.65 20.85 -8.46
CA MET A 147 10.99 21.29 -8.88
C MET A 147 11.01 22.68 -9.55
N LEU A 148 9.84 23.22 -9.92
CA LEU A 148 9.70 24.55 -10.52
C LEU A 148 9.43 25.65 -9.48
N ASP A 149 9.35 25.32 -8.20
CA ASP A 149 9.06 26.26 -7.12
C ASP A 149 10.35 27.02 -6.71
N GLU A 150 10.98 27.71 -7.67
CA GLU A 150 12.22 28.48 -7.46
C GLU A 150 12.04 29.77 -6.64
N LYS A 151 10.84 30.04 -6.08
CA LYS A 151 10.58 31.26 -5.30
C LYS A 151 9.77 31.01 -4.03
N LYS A 152 10.47 31.27 -2.92
CA LYS A 152 9.99 31.59 -1.57
C LYS A 152 9.54 30.43 -0.68
N CYS A 153 10.54 29.76 -0.09
CA CYS A 153 10.48 29.35 1.32
C CYS A 153 11.25 30.39 2.15
N GLU A 154 10.60 31.51 2.46
CA GLU A 154 10.96 32.31 3.63
C GLU A 154 9.88 32.06 4.69
N GLU A 155 10.32 31.95 5.95
CA GLU A 155 9.51 32.07 7.16
C GLU A 155 8.59 30.88 7.54
N VAL A 156 9.15 29.93 8.31
CA VAL A 156 8.57 29.47 9.60
C VAL A 156 9.67 28.80 10.47
N GLU A 157 10.60 29.60 11.00
CA GLU A 157 11.46 29.16 12.12
C GLU A 157 11.83 30.35 13.03
N ALA A 158 10.82 30.96 13.66
CA ALA A 158 11.00 32.03 14.63
C ALA A 158 9.88 32.10 15.68
N THR A 159 9.79 31.13 16.60
CA THR A 159 9.41 31.35 18.02
C THR A 159 9.56 30.05 18.85
N ALA A 160 9.84 30.22 20.16
CA ALA A 160 9.70 29.23 21.26
C ALA A 160 10.90 28.33 21.64
N GLN A 161 12.00 28.98 22.06
CA GLN A 161 13.09 28.48 22.93
C GLN A 161 13.73 29.70 23.66
N LEU A 162 14.22 29.70 24.92
CA LEU A 162 14.20 28.74 26.05
C LEU A 162 14.17 29.55 27.39
N VAL A 163 13.31 29.20 28.35
CA VAL A 163 13.47 29.48 29.81
C VAL A 163 12.66 28.40 30.57
N SER A 164 13.21 27.25 30.99
CA SER A 164 14.13 26.95 32.11
C SER A 164 13.51 27.01 33.53
N SER A 165 13.34 25.81 34.11
CA SER A 165 13.59 25.44 35.52
C SER A 165 12.53 25.63 36.64
N ASP A 166 12.31 24.50 37.33
CA ASP A 166 12.15 24.28 38.79
C ASP A 166 10.77 24.17 39.48
N GLU A 167 10.69 23.09 40.28
CA GLU A 167 9.84 22.76 41.45
C GLU A 167 8.28 22.63 41.36
N SER A 168 7.84 21.38 41.47
CA SER A 168 7.00 20.79 42.56
C SER A 168 5.57 21.25 42.92
N ASP A 169 4.80 20.21 43.32
CA ASP A 169 3.63 20.13 44.21
C ASP A 169 2.16 20.37 43.76
N GLU A 170 1.39 19.30 44.01
CA GLU A 170 0.03 19.16 44.55
C GLU A 170 -1.17 20.00 44.03
N PHE A 171 -2.16 19.29 43.47
CA PHE A 171 -3.45 18.94 44.14
C PHE A 171 -4.66 18.93 43.19
N GLU A 172 -5.72 18.25 43.64
CA GLU A 172 -7.00 17.97 43.00
C GLU A 172 -7.91 19.24 42.95
N GLN A 173 -9.10 19.31 42.34
CA GLN A 173 -10.14 18.30 42.11
C GLN A 173 -11.18 18.83 41.08
N GLU A 174 -12.00 17.92 40.54
CA GLU A 174 -13.41 18.02 40.02
C GLU A 174 -14.06 19.39 39.67
N GLU A 175 -14.94 19.51 38.65
CA GLU A 175 -16.27 18.87 38.64
C GLU A 175 -16.83 18.50 37.24
N GLN A 176 -17.82 17.61 37.26
CA GLN A 176 -18.43 16.86 36.17
C GLN A 176 -19.68 17.56 35.59
N ALA A 177 -19.98 17.31 34.30
CA ALA A 177 -21.32 16.94 33.80
C ALA A 177 -21.22 16.58 32.30
N SER A 178 -21.38 15.35 31.84
CA SER A 178 -22.57 14.46 31.86
C SER A 178 -23.30 14.45 30.51
N PHE A 179 -23.00 13.45 29.68
CA PHE A 179 -23.99 12.86 28.77
C PHE A 179 -23.69 11.38 28.52
N THR A 180 -24.49 10.50 29.11
CA THR A 180 -24.31 9.05 29.04
C THR A 180 -24.98 8.45 27.81
N VAL A 181 -24.23 7.67 27.01
CA VAL A 181 -24.80 6.62 26.15
C VAL A 181 -24.26 5.28 26.64
N LYS A 182 -25.15 4.32 26.88
CA LYS A 182 -24.83 3.06 27.57
C LYS A 182 -24.03 2.13 26.68
N GLU A 183 -22.78 1.83 27.07
CA GLU A 183 -22.11 0.62 26.61
C GLU A 183 -22.81 -0.60 27.22
N VAL A 184 -23.19 -1.57 26.37
CA VAL A 184 -23.64 -2.89 26.82
C VAL A 184 -22.49 -3.85 26.60
N ASP A 185 -21.78 -4.14 27.68
CA ASP A 185 -20.67 -5.09 27.70
C ASP A 185 -21.18 -6.51 27.36
N MET A 186 -20.66 -7.09 26.28
CA MET A 186 -21.01 -8.48 25.91
C MET A 186 -20.03 -9.44 26.58
N PRO A 187 -20.51 -10.41 27.39
CA PRO A 187 -19.63 -11.30 28.12
C PRO A 187 -18.75 -12.12 27.16
N LYS A 188 -17.43 -12.01 27.33
CA LYS A 188 -16.42 -12.80 26.61
C LYS A 188 -16.47 -14.27 27.02
N GLY A 189 -17.48 -14.98 26.53
CA GLY A 189 -17.59 -16.43 26.69
C GLY A 189 -16.41 -17.15 26.05
N ASN A 190 -15.73 -18.00 26.82
CA ASN A 190 -14.62 -18.84 26.34
C ASN A 190 -15.11 -19.82 25.26
N LYS A 191 -15.06 -19.41 23.99
CA LYS A 191 -15.38 -20.26 22.83
C LYS A 191 -14.32 -21.35 22.68
N LYS A 192 -14.54 -22.49 23.35
CA LYS A 192 -13.80 -23.73 23.05
C LYS A 192 -13.95 -24.04 21.57
N ARG A 193 -12.85 -24.05 20.81
CA ARG A 193 -12.84 -24.46 19.40
C ARG A 193 -13.26 -25.94 19.33
N MET A 194 -14.45 -26.19 18.78
CA MET A 194 -14.91 -27.56 18.54
C MET A 194 -14.13 -28.16 17.37
N LYS A 195 -13.50 -29.32 17.58
CA LYS A 195 -12.81 -30.04 16.49
C LYS A 195 -13.85 -30.79 15.64
N VAL A 196 -14.41 -30.09 14.66
CA VAL A 196 -15.45 -30.60 13.76
C VAL A 196 -14.98 -31.84 12.98
N MET A 197 -13.75 -31.81 12.44
CA MET A 197 -13.13 -32.97 11.80
C MET A 197 -12.58 -33.96 12.83
N THR A 198 -13.42 -34.94 13.16
CA THR A 198 -13.01 -36.17 13.87
C THR A 198 -12.36 -37.15 12.88
N PRO A 199 -11.50 -38.09 13.34
CA PRO A 199 -10.91 -39.11 12.45
C PRO A 199 -11.98 -40.01 11.81
N TYR A 200 -13.11 -40.23 12.48
CA TYR A 200 -14.25 -40.97 11.93
C TYR A 200 -14.93 -40.22 10.78
N LEU A 201 -15.11 -38.90 10.90
CA LEU A 201 -15.68 -38.07 9.83
C LEU A 201 -14.73 -38.01 8.63
N ALA A 202 -13.43 -37.84 8.86
CA ALA A 202 -12.42 -37.89 7.79
C ALA A 202 -12.44 -39.24 7.04
N ALA A 203 -12.48 -40.36 7.76
CA ALA A 203 -12.57 -41.70 7.15
C ALA A 203 -13.91 -41.96 6.42
N ALA A 204 -14.99 -41.31 6.81
CA ALA A 204 -16.26 -41.37 6.08
C ALA A 204 -16.21 -40.57 4.77
N LEU A 205 -15.59 -39.38 4.79
CA LEU A 205 -15.41 -38.51 3.62
C LEU A 205 -14.44 -39.10 2.59
N ASP A 206 -13.37 -39.75 3.05
CA ASP A 206 -12.40 -40.44 2.19
C ASP A 206 -13.04 -41.61 1.43
N ARG A 207 -13.87 -42.43 2.11
CA ARG A 207 -14.67 -43.48 1.47
C ARG A 207 -15.62 -42.95 0.40
N THR A 208 -16.18 -41.75 0.59
CA THR A 208 -17.05 -41.08 -0.40
C THR A 208 -16.28 -40.22 -1.41
N LYS A 209 -14.94 -40.19 -1.34
CA LYS A 209 -14.04 -39.37 -2.18
C LYS A 209 -14.39 -37.88 -2.20
N VAL A 210 -14.86 -37.36 -1.07
CA VAL A 210 -15.17 -35.93 -0.91
C VAL A 210 -13.88 -35.19 -0.54
N GLU A 211 -13.39 -34.35 -1.45
CA GLU A 211 -12.25 -33.47 -1.20
C GLU A 211 -12.49 -32.56 0.02
N ASP A 212 -11.48 -32.34 0.85
CA ASP A 212 -11.55 -31.56 2.11
C ASP A 212 -12.29 -30.23 1.96
N CYS A 213 -12.03 -29.49 0.87
CA CYS A 213 -12.68 -28.21 0.58
C CYS A 213 -14.20 -28.33 0.36
N LYS A 214 -14.68 -29.46 -0.18
CA LYS A 214 -16.11 -29.74 -0.40
C LYS A 214 -16.77 -30.27 0.86
N ALA A 215 -16.05 -31.04 1.68
CA ALA A 215 -16.54 -31.60 2.93
C ALA A 215 -17.05 -30.52 3.91
N VAL A 216 -16.35 -29.38 3.99
CA VAL A 216 -16.76 -28.24 4.85
C VAL A 216 -18.15 -27.72 4.49
N PHE A 217 -18.51 -27.64 3.20
CA PHE A 217 -19.84 -27.20 2.78
C PHE A 217 -20.93 -28.21 3.14
N VAL A 218 -20.66 -29.51 2.96
CA VAL A 218 -21.60 -30.58 3.35
C VAL A 218 -21.87 -30.54 4.86
N VAL A 219 -20.81 -30.37 5.67
CA VAL A 219 -20.93 -30.30 7.13
C VAL A 219 -21.64 -29.02 7.58
N ALA A 220 -21.36 -27.87 6.94
CA ALA A 220 -22.03 -26.61 7.25
C ALA A 220 -23.54 -26.67 6.95
N GLU A 221 -23.95 -27.30 5.84
CA GLU A 221 -25.36 -27.41 5.48
C GLU A 221 -26.11 -28.45 6.34
N MET A 222 -25.47 -29.56 6.69
CA MET A 222 -26.02 -30.51 7.68
C MET A 222 -26.19 -29.86 9.06
N ALA A 223 -25.28 -28.96 9.47
CA ALA A 223 -25.43 -28.22 10.72
C ALA A 223 -26.61 -27.25 10.70
N ARG A 224 -26.88 -26.58 9.57
CA ARG A 224 -28.09 -25.76 9.37
C ARG A 224 -29.36 -26.60 9.46
N SER A 225 -29.39 -27.76 8.80
CA SER A 225 -30.53 -28.68 8.80
C SER A 225 -30.84 -29.30 10.17
N LEU A 226 -29.97 -29.10 11.16
CA LEU A 226 -30.10 -29.58 12.54
C LEU A 226 -30.16 -28.41 13.56
N ASP A 227 -30.46 -27.18 13.08
CA ASP A 227 -30.57 -25.95 13.88
C ASP A 227 -29.33 -25.58 14.74
N TYR A 228 -28.14 -26.02 14.32
CA TYR A 228 -26.88 -25.58 14.95
C TYR A 228 -26.35 -24.29 14.32
N GLU A 229 -26.05 -23.28 15.14
CA GLU A 229 -25.42 -22.04 14.69
C GLU A 229 -24.04 -22.30 14.04
N VAL A 230 -23.99 -22.16 12.71
CA VAL A 230 -22.79 -22.34 11.86
C VAL A 230 -21.63 -21.40 12.23
N VAL A 231 -21.89 -20.33 13.00
CA VAL A 231 -20.90 -19.35 13.51
C VAL A 231 -19.80 -20.00 14.39
N LYS A 232 -19.96 -21.27 14.77
CA LYS A 232 -18.98 -22.06 15.54
C LYS A 232 -18.14 -23.04 14.71
N LEU A 233 -18.39 -23.16 13.39
CA LEU A 233 -17.79 -24.19 12.52
C LEU A 233 -16.75 -23.66 11.52
N LEU A 234 -16.63 -22.33 11.37
CA LEU A 234 -15.63 -21.63 10.55
C LEU A 234 -14.58 -20.93 11.44
#